data_AF-U2T361-F1
#
_entry.id   AF-U2T361-F1
#
_cell.length_a   1.000
_cell.length_b   1.000
_cell.length_c   1.000
_cell.angle_alpha   90.00
_cell.angle_beta   90.00
_cell.angle_gamma   90.00
#
_symmetry.space_group_name_H-M   'P 1'
#
loop_
_entity.id
_entity.type
_entity.pdbx_description
1 polymer ?
#
loop_
_entity_poly.entity_id
_entity_poly.type
_entity_poly.pdbx_seq_one_letter_code
_entity_poly.pdbx_strand_id
1 'polypeptide(L)' 'QALGTIARDAVRLFGPEADGRIRECSADDCDLVYLDTSRSGNRRWCSMQRCGNRAKVRAHRARAGARTPQ' A
#
# COMPACT_ATOMS: atom_id res chain seq x y z
N GLN A 1 13.76 28.54 3.11
CA GLN A 1 12.71 28.29 2.09
C GLN A 1 12.29 26.81 1.94
N ALA A 2 12.75 25.85 2.76
CA ALA A 2 12.32 24.45 2.63
C ALA A 2 10.89 24.17 3.14
N LEU A 3 10.55 24.73 4.31
CA LEU A 3 9.24 24.53 4.95
C LEU A 3 8.07 24.98 4.07
N GLY A 4 8.21 26.11 3.37
CA GLY A 4 7.17 26.62 2.48
C GLY A 4 6.94 25.78 1.22
N THR A 5 7.94 25.01 0.77
CA THR A 5 7.76 24.05 -0.33
C THR A 5 6.99 22.83 0.18
N ILE A 6 7.43 22.25 1.30
CA ILE A 6 6.76 21.10 1.93
C ILE A 6 5.29 21.41 2.24
N ALA A 7 5.00 22.60 2.78
CA ALA A 7 3.63 23.01 3.10
C ALA A 7 2.74 23.06 1.84
N ARG A 8 3.24 23.57 0.71
CA ARG A 8 2.48 23.63 -0.54
C ARG A 8 2.22 22.26 -1.12
N ASP A 9 3.20 21.37 -1.06
CA ASP A 9 3.02 19.99 -1.51
C ASP A 9 2.01 19.24 -0.65
N ALA A 10 2.04 19.45 0.67
CA ALA A 10 1.07 18.87 1.60
C ALA A 10 -0.37 19.34 1.29
N VAL A 11 -0.58 20.63 1.02
CA VAL A 11 -1.91 21.15 0.65
C VAL A 11 -2.46 20.47 -0.61
N ARG A 12 -1.62 20.21 -1.60
CA ARG A 12 -2.02 19.47 -2.82
C ARG A 12 -2.33 18.01 -2.50
N LEU A 13 -1.49 17.37 -1.68
CA LEU A 13 -1.62 15.97 -1.30
C LEU A 13 -2.88 15.67 -0.50
N PHE A 14 -3.33 16.61 0.35
CA PHE A 14 -4.55 16.48 1.16
C PHE A 14 -5.77 17.18 0.53
N GLY A 15 -5.62 17.71 -0.69
CA GLY A 15 -6.70 18.37 -1.41
C GLY A 15 -7.64 17.40 -2.14
N PRO A 16 -8.73 17.90 -2.73
CA PRO A 16 -9.76 17.08 -3.37
C PRO A 16 -9.24 16.17 -4.50
N GLU A 17 -8.18 16.58 -5.21
CA GLU A 17 -7.59 15.80 -6.31
C GLU A 17 -6.95 14.48 -5.84
N ALA A 18 -6.58 14.39 -4.56
CA ALA A 18 -5.95 13.23 -3.96
C ALA A 18 -6.85 12.57 -2.89
N ASP A 19 -8.12 12.97 -2.81
CA ASP A 19 -9.07 12.40 -1.85
C ASP A 19 -9.20 10.88 -2.03
N GLY A 20 -9.18 10.16 -0.92
CA GLY A 20 -9.16 8.69 -0.89
C GLY A 20 -7.90 8.03 -1.48
N ARG A 21 -6.89 8.79 -1.93
CA ARG A 21 -5.65 8.23 -2.50
C ARG A 21 -4.59 7.98 -1.44
N ILE A 22 -4.64 8.65 -0.30
CA ILE A 22 -3.80 8.34 0.86
C ILE A 22 -4.43 7.16 1.61
N ARG A 23 -3.69 6.06 1.70
CA ARG A 23 -4.23 4.79 2.20
C ARG A 23 -3.25 4.09 3.11
N GLU A 24 -3.79 3.31 4.03
CA GLU A 24 -3.01 2.40 4.87
C GLU A 24 -2.71 1.09 4.14
N CYS A 25 -1.55 0.50 4.43
CA CYS A 25 -1.17 -0.81 3.94
C CYS A 25 -2.14 -1.87 4.48
N SER A 26 -2.69 -2.73 3.63
CA SER A 26 -3.62 -3.78 4.05
C SER A 26 -2.95 -4.96 4.78
N ALA A 27 -1.68 -4.83 5.21
CA ALA A 27 -0.96 -5.92 5.87
C ALA A 27 -1.07 -5.73 7.37
N ASP A 28 -1.51 -6.78 8.07
CA ASP A 28 -1.81 -6.76 9.51
C ASP A 28 -0.62 -6.36 10.40
N ASP A 29 0.60 -6.41 9.87
CA ASP A 29 1.86 -6.06 10.54
C ASP A 29 2.61 -4.92 9.83
N CYS A 30 1.88 -3.98 9.22
CA CYS A 30 2.47 -2.84 8.52
C CYS A 30 1.61 -1.56 8.62
N ASP A 31 2.04 -0.63 9.46
CA ASP A 31 1.34 0.65 9.69
C ASP A 31 1.72 1.76 8.69
N LEU A 32 2.28 1.39 7.53
CA LEU A 32 2.71 2.38 6.55
C LEU A 32 1.53 2.95 5.78
N VAL A 33 1.47 4.27 5.74
CA VAL A 33 0.60 5.05 4.85
C VAL A 33 1.31 5.27 3.51
N TYR A 34 0.55 5.23 2.42
CA TYR A 34 1.07 5.48 1.07
C TYR A 34 0.07 6.27 0.22
N LEU A 35 0.59 6.97 -0.79
CA LEU A 35 -0.22 7.54 -1.86
C LEU A 35 -0.46 6.50 -2.96
N ASP A 36 -1.71 6.22 -3.26
CA ASP A 36 -2.13 5.35 -4.35
C ASP A 36 -2.07 6.10 -5.68
N THR A 37 -0.93 6.00 -6.34
CA THR A 37 -0.71 6.53 -7.70
C THR A 37 -1.14 5.55 -8.79
N SER A 38 -1.80 4.43 -8.46
CA SER A 38 -2.27 3.48 -9.47
C SER A 38 -3.40 4.06 -10.30
N ARG A 39 -3.45 3.65 -11.58
CA ARG A 39 -4.47 4.11 -12.53
C ARG A 39 -5.90 3.85 -12.02
N SER A 40 -6.12 2.70 -11.37
CA SER A 40 -7.42 2.27 -10.85
C SER A 40 -7.69 2.65 -9.40
N GLY A 41 -6.69 3.15 -8.65
CA GLY A 41 -6.87 3.50 -7.23
C GLY A 41 -7.18 2.31 -6.31
N ASN A 42 -6.78 1.11 -6.70
CA ASN A 42 -7.10 -0.13 -5.99
C ASN A 42 -5.85 -0.80 -5.43
N ARG A 43 -4.74 -0.07 -5.26
CA ARG A 43 -3.53 -0.61 -4.65
C ARG A 43 -3.84 -1.02 -3.21
N ARG A 44 -3.28 -2.13 -2.74
CA ARG A 44 -3.54 -2.63 -1.38
C ARG A 44 -2.32 -2.57 -0.45
N TRP A 45 -1.13 -2.37 -1.02
CA TRP A 45 0.13 -2.58 -0.30
C TRP A 45 1.06 -1.37 -0.47
N CYS A 46 1.71 -0.96 0.63
CA CYS A 46 2.68 0.15 0.64
C CYS A 46 3.86 -0.03 -0.33
N SER A 47 4.16 -1.26 -0.74
CA SER A 47 5.08 -1.61 -1.84
C SER A 47 4.81 -3.03 -2.32
N MET A 48 4.94 -3.26 -3.63
CA MET A 48 4.89 -4.61 -4.19
C MET A 48 6.09 -5.44 -3.71
N GLN A 49 7.28 -4.84 -3.59
CA GLN A 49 8.50 -5.55 -3.18
C GLN A 49 8.44 -6.03 -1.73
N ARG A 50 7.81 -5.26 -0.82
CA ARG A 50 7.70 -5.58 0.60
C ARG A 50 6.40 -6.34 0.91
N CYS A 51 5.29 -5.62 1.05
CA CYS A 51 4.03 -6.20 1.52
C CYS A 51 3.32 -7.03 0.45
N GLY A 52 3.38 -6.64 -0.83
CA GLY A 52 2.80 -7.42 -1.92
C GLY A 52 3.44 -8.80 -2.07
N ASN A 53 4.77 -8.88 -2.04
CA ASN A 53 5.50 -10.15 -2.10
C ASN A 53 5.25 -11.02 -0.86
N ARG A 54 5.26 -10.45 0.34
CA ARG A 54 4.91 -11.18 1.57
C ARG A 54 3.52 -11.82 1.48
N ALA A 55 2.51 -11.09 1.00
CA ALA A 55 1.17 -11.62 0.79
C ALA A 55 1.15 -12.78 -0.21
N LYS A 56 1.85 -12.65 -1.36
CA LYS A 56 1.98 -13.72 -2.35
C LYS A 56 2.63 -14.99 -1.77
N VAL A 57 3.70 -14.84 -0.98
CA VAL A 57 4.39 -15.96 -0.34
C VAL A 57 3.48 -16.67 0.67
N ARG A 58 2.76 -15.92 1.51
CA ARG A 58 1.78 -16.48 2.46
C ARG A 58 0.71 -17.29 1.71
N ALA A 59 0.12 -16.72 0.65
CA ALA A 59 -0.88 -17.41 -0.16
C ALA A 59 -0.34 -18.65 -0.90
N HIS A 60 0.93 -18.62 -1.34
CA HIS A 60 1.59 -19.80 -1.93
C HIS A 60 1.76 -20.92 -0.89
N ARG A 61 2.26 -20.60 0.31
CA ARG A 61 2.46 -21.58 1.39
C ARG A 61 1.15 -22.19 1.87
N ALA A 62 0.09 -21.38 2.03
CA ALA A 62 -1.24 -21.88 2.42
C ALA A 62 -1.78 -22.91 1.41
N ARG A 63 -1.61 -22.66 0.11
CA ARG A 63 -2.01 -23.60 -0.96
C ARG A 63 -1.13 -24.85 -1.01
N ALA A 64 0.16 -24.73 -0.69
CA ALA A 64 1.05 -25.89 -0.64
C ALA A 64 0.72 -26.81 0.54
N GLY A 65 0.44 -26.25 1.73
CA GLY A 65 0.02 -27.02 2.90
C GLY A 65 -1.35 -27.70 2.73
N ALA A 66 -2.25 -27.10 1.95
CA ALA A 66 -3.55 -27.69 1.59
C ALA A 66 -3.44 -28.83 0.55
N ARG A 67 -2.28 -29.02 -0.09
CA ARG A 67 -2.03 -30.05 -1.11
C ARG A 67 -1.25 -31.26 -0.61
N THR A 68 -0.90 -31.34 0.69
CA THR A 68 -0.41 -32.60 1.24
C THR A 68 -1.55 -33.62 1.17
N PRO A 69 -1.46 -34.67 0.34
CA PRO A 69 -2.45 -35.74 0.34
C PRO A 69 -2.29 -36.53 1.64
N GLN A 70 -3.41 -36.89 2.26
CA GLN A 70 -3.44 -37.99 3.24
C GLN A 70 -3.16 -39.30 2.51
#